data_AF-A0AA39L8W7-F1
#
_entry.id   AF-A0AA39L8W7-F1
#
_cell.length_a   1.000
_cell.length_b   1.000
_cell.length_c   1.000
_cell.angle_alpha   90.00
_cell.angle_beta   90.00
_cell.angle_gamma   90.00
#
_symmetry.space_group_name_H-M   'P 1'
#
loop_
_entity.id
_entity.type
_entity.pdbx_description
1 polymer ?
#
loop_
_entity_poly.entity_id
_entity_poly.type
_entity_poly.pdbx_seq_one_letter_code
_entity_poly.pdbx_strand_id
1 'polypeptide(L)'
;MRSVLALAFAGAASAHFILLNPKSFFFDDDLEGQAPCGGKLPDFPSNDNDLFQYHIGGEDIATQLTHERSDWLIRVTTDQTGSKGWEEVFPIYTQSGLGSFCQPKVAIPSKYEGKTGIVSVVSAATDGFLYQCALVKFVPGTGESFGKCSNGSATGYFSSNAKLSAMVGDSADSTPAPNETPASTSASAPAQTSKSSGSDKDDSALSLQAWGFMSSMVTVAAMVAAGGAFLV
;
A
#
# COMPACT_ATOMS: atom_id res chain seq x y z
N MET A 1 -24.24 -42.36 6.73
CA MET A 1 -24.29 -40.95 6.26
C MET A 1 -22.88 -40.42 6.29
N ARG A 2 -22.25 -40.23 5.11
CA ARG A 2 -20.85 -39.77 4.99
C ARG A 2 -20.88 -38.24 4.85
N SER A 3 -20.50 -37.51 5.89
CA SER A 3 -20.26 -36.06 5.81
C SER A 3 -18.98 -35.80 5.02
N VAL A 4 -19.13 -35.16 3.86
CA VAL A 4 -18.01 -34.56 3.13
C VAL A 4 -17.93 -33.11 3.58
N LEU A 5 -16.97 -32.79 4.44
CA LEU A 5 -16.65 -31.41 4.82
C LEU A 5 -15.77 -30.83 3.71
N ALA A 6 -16.40 -30.19 2.72
CA ALA A 6 -15.68 -29.47 1.67
C ALA A 6 -15.17 -28.14 2.26
N LEU A 7 -13.88 -28.11 2.61
CA LEU A 7 -13.20 -26.89 3.03
C LEU A 7 -12.91 -26.06 1.77
N ALA A 8 -13.80 -25.11 1.45
CA ALA A 8 -13.59 -24.16 0.37
C ALA A 8 -12.50 -23.17 0.80
N PHE A 9 -11.27 -23.39 0.31
CA PHE A 9 -10.18 -22.43 0.40
C PHE A 9 -10.47 -21.33 -0.63
N ALA A 10 -11.25 -20.31 -0.24
CA ALA A 10 -11.38 -19.09 -1.02
C ALA A 10 -10.07 -18.31 -0.85
N GLY A 11 -9.12 -18.54 -1.75
CA GLY A 11 -7.93 -17.69 -1.83
C GLY A 11 -8.38 -16.27 -2.13
N ALA A 12 -8.00 -15.32 -1.28
CA ALA A 12 -8.14 -13.90 -1.59
C ALA A 12 -7.22 -13.61 -2.77
N ALA A 13 -7.77 -13.57 -3.99
CA ALA A 13 -7.05 -13.02 -5.12
C ALA A 13 -6.97 -11.51 -4.89
N SER A 14 -5.87 -11.05 -4.29
CA SER A 14 -5.52 -9.63 -4.29
C SER A 14 -5.28 -9.21 -5.73
N ALA A 15 -5.95 -8.16 -6.16
CA ALA A 15 -5.97 -7.70 -7.52
C ALA A 15 -5.08 -6.47 -7.67
N HIS A 16 -3.84 -6.77 -8.01
CA HIS A 16 -2.73 -5.84 -8.14
C HIS A 16 -2.91 -4.86 -9.29
N PHE A 17 -2.17 -3.76 -9.26
CA PHE A 17 -1.96 -2.95 -10.45
C PHE A 17 -0.47 -2.77 -10.73
N ILE A 18 -0.14 -2.17 -11.88
CA ILE A 18 1.23 -1.77 -12.22
C ILE A 18 1.18 -0.32 -12.67
N LEU A 19 2.01 0.53 -12.08
CA LEU A 19 2.21 1.90 -12.54
C LEU A 19 3.25 1.91 -13.68
N LEU A 20 2.77 2.10 -14.91
CA LEU A 20 3.57 2.05 -16.14
C LEU A 20 4.24 3.40 -16.43
N ASN A 21 3.55 4.52 -16.16
CA ASN A 21 4.09 5.86 -16.30
C ASN A 21 3.49 6.83 -15.25
N PRO A 22 4.30 7.66 -14.57
CA PRO A 22 5.75 7.48 -14.42
C PRO A 22 6.04 6.14 -13.76
N LYS A 23 7.05 5.41 -14.23
CA LYS A 23 7.33 4.05 -13.73
C LYS A 23 7.57 4.09 -12.21
N SER A 24 6.98 3.15 -11.48
CA SER A 24 7.24 3.05 -10.04
C SER A 24 8.71 2.77 -9.73
N PHE A 25 9.24 3.37 -8.67
CA PHE A 25 10.63 3.14 -8.24
C PHE A 25 10.83 1.76 -7.62
N PHE A 26 9.74 1.15 -7.11
CA PHE A 26 9.72 -0.15 -6.49
C PHE A 26 8.37 -0.82 -6.74
N PHE A 27 8.38 -2.10 -7.07
CA PHE A 27 7.16 -2.90 -7.20
C PHE A 27 7.44 -4.32 -6.70
N ASP A 28 6.61 -4.74 -5.76
CA ASP A 28 6.53 -6.07 -5.18
C ASP A 28 5.04 -6.28 -4.89
N ASP A 29 4.44 -7.29 -5.51
CA ASP A 29 2.99 -7.50 -5.48
C ASP A 29 2.52 -7.84 -4.06
N ASP A 30 3.29 -8.64 -3.32
CA ASP A 30 2.97 -9.00 -1.93
C ASP A 30 2.97 -7.79 -0.98
N LEU A 31 3.69 -6.72 -1.33
CA LEU A 31 3.82 -5.51 -0.51
C LEU A 31 2.94 -4.36 -1.00
N GLU A 32 2.25 -4.50 -2.14
CA GLU A 32 1.52 -3.41 -2.78
C GLU A 32 0.43 -2.81 -1.87
N GLY A 33 -0.15 -3.62 -0.98
CA GLY A 33 -1.13 -3.17 0.02
C GLY A 33 -0.56 -2.39 1.21
N GLN A 34 0.76 -2.23 1.30
CA GLN A 34 1.42 -1.55 2.41
C GLN A 34 1.62 -0.07 2.10
N ALA A 35 1.08 0.80 2.95
CA ALA A 35 1.26 2.24 2.82
C ALA A 35 2.54 2.72 3.55
N PRO A 36 3.20 3.78 3.05
CA PRO A 36 3.10 4.32 1.69
C PRO A 36 3.91 3.48 0.69
N CYS A 37 3.63 3.66 -0.60
CA CYS A 37 4.50 3.19 -1.70
C CYS A 37 4.84 1.69 -1.72
N GLY A 38 3.89 0.83 -1.35
CA GLY A 38 4.12 -0.62 -1.28
C GLY A 38 5.07 -1.01 -0.16
N GLY A 39 5.04 -0.28 0.96
CA GLY A 39 5.85 -0.50 2.16
C GLY A 39 7.33 -0.12 2.00
N LYS A 40 7.76 0.32 0.82
CA LYS A 40 9.14 0.68 0.55
C LYS A 40 9.37 2.17 0.81
N LEU A 41 10.33 2.46 1.69
CA LEU A 41 10.83 3.82 1.85
C LEU A 41 11.50 4.30 0.56
N PRO A 42 11.15 5.51 0.07
CA PRO A 42 11.83 6.14 -1.05
C PRO A 42 13.33 6.27 -0.82
N ASP A 43 14.11 5.92 -1.84
CA ASP A 43 15.56 6.14 -1.88
C ASP A 43 15.86 7.06 -3.06
N PHE A 44 16.05 8.35 -2.77
CA PHE A 44 16.27 9.36 -3.79
C PHE A 44 17.72 9.33 -4.28
N PRO A 45 17.96 9.26 -5.60
CA PRO A 45 19.31 9.36 -6.15
C PRO A 45 19.92 10.73 -5.83
N SER A 46 21.26 10.77 -5.71
CA SER A 46 22.00 12.02 -5.46
C SER A 46 21.95 13.00 -6.62
N ASN A 47 21.62 12.53 -7.83
CA ASN A 47 21.50 13.33 -9.04
C ASN A 47 20.03 13.41 -9.46
N ASP A 48 19.45 14.61 -9.46
CA ASP A 48 18.06 14.84 -9.83
C ASP A 48 17.73 14.37 -11.26
N ASN A 49 18.71 14.29 -12.16
CA ASN A 49 18.48 13.82 -13.54
C ASN A 49 18.20 12.31 -13.63
N ASP A 50 18.46 11.56 -12.56
CA ASP A 50 18.13 10.13 -12.48
C ASP A 50 16.67 9.92 -12.02
N LEU A 51 15.97 10.99 -11.65
CA LEU A 51 14.54 10.98 -11.35
C LEU A 51 13.70 11.06 -12.63
N PHE A 52 12.43 10.67 -12.52
CA PHE A 52 11.49 10.97 -13.59
C PHE A 52 11.21 12.48 -13.62
N GLN A 53 11.41 13.09 -14.78
CA GLN A 53 11.16 14.52 -15.00
C GLN A 53 9.67 14.74 -15.24
N TYR A 54 8.93 15.03 -14.17
CA TYR A 54 7.48 15.23 -14.23
C TYR A 54 7.17 16.68 -14.61
N HIS A 55 6.63 16.90 -15.80
CA HIS A 55 6.26 18.23 -16.25
C HIS A 55 4.98 18.71 -15.55
N ILE A 56 5.06 19.84 -14.84
CA ILE A 56 3.95 20.34 -14.01
C ILE A 56 2.70 20.72 -14.83
N GLY A 57 2.86 21.05 -16.11
CA GLY A 57 1.77 21.33 -17.04
C GLY A 57 1.04 20.08 -17.52
N GLY A 58 1.42 18.89 -17.06
CA GLY A 58 0.72 17.64 -17.32
C GLY A 58 1.66 16.52 -17.72
N GLU A 59 1.51 15.36 -17.10
CA GLU A 59 2.07 14.09 -17.56
C GLU A 59 0.98 13.04 -17.72
N ASP A 60 1.23 12.03 -18.56
CA ASP A 60 0.36 10.87 -18.67
C ASP A 60 0.56 9.93 -17.45
N ILE A 61 -0.52 9.59 -16.75
CA ILE A 61 -0.51 8.55 -15.72
C ILE A 61 -1.06 7.26 -16.31
N ALA A 62 -0.19 6.29 -16.57
CA ALA A 62 -0.56 5.02 -17.18
C ALA A 62 -0.48 3.88 -16.17
N THR A 63 -1.55 3.10 -16.04
CA THR A 63 -1.65 1.94 -15.15
C THR A 63 -2.06 0.69 -15.92
N GLN A 64 -1.82 -0.47 -15.31
CA GLN A 64 -2.40 -1.74 -15.72
C GLN A 64 -3.09 -2.39 -14.53
N LEU A 65 -4.41 -2.56 -14.60
CA LEU A 65 -5.21 -3.13 -13.52
C LEU A 65 -5.51 -4.62 -13.79
N THR A 66 -5.41 -5.45 -12.75
CA THR A 66 -5.77 -6.89 -12.84
C THR A 66 -7.11 -7.22 -12.20
N HIS A 67 -7.80 -6.23 -11.61
CA HIS A 67 -9.17 -6.31 -11.11
C HIS A 67 -10.21 -5.80 -12.12
N GLU A 68 -11.47 -6.24 -12.00
CA GLU A 68 -12.55 -5.76 -12.87
C GLU A 68 -12.90 -4.27 -12.67
N ARG A 69 -12.51 -3.69 -11.53
CA ARG A 69 -12.83 -2.32 -11.16
C ARG A 69 -11.88 -1.79 -10.08
N SER A 70 -11.51 -0.51 -10.20
CA SER A 70 -10.81 0.22 -9.14
C SER A 70 -11.17 1.71 -9.17
N ASP A 71 -11.20 2.35 -8.00
CA ASP A 71 -11.18 3.81 -7.88
C ASP A 71 -9.74 4.28 -7.69
N TRP A 72 -9.38 5.39 -8.33
CA TRP A 72 -8.02 5.88 -8.38
C TRP A 72 -7.88 7.23 -7.68
N LEU A 73 -6.84 7.34 -6.86
CA LEU A 73 -6.33 8.61 -6.34
C LEU A 73 -4.94 8.85 -6.90
N ILE A 74 -4.72 10.05 -7.43
CA ILE A 74 -3.39 10.52 -7.83
C ILE A 74 -3.05 11.69 -6.92
N ARG A 75 -1.99 11.52 -6.14
CA ARG A 75 -1.55 12.49 -5.13
C ARG A 75 -0.06 12.72 -5.19
N VAL A 76 0.39 13.88 -4.72
CA VAL A 76 1.81 14.22 -4.66
C VAL A 76 2.23 14.75 -3.30
N THR A 77 3.51 14.60 -2.98
CA THR A 77 4.13 15.24 -1.82
C THR A 77 5.60 15.58 -2.11
N THR A 78 6.13 16.58 -1.40
CA THR A 78 7.58 16.86 -1.34
C THR A 78 8.21 16.29 -0.08
N ASP A 79 7.43 15.65 0.79
CA ASP A 79 7.95 14.85 1.89
C ASP A 79 8.61 13.59 1.31
N GLN A 80 9.94 13.56 1.31
CA GLN A 80 10.70 12.49 0.67
C GLN A 80 10.55 11.13 1.38
N THR A 81 9.93 11.06 2.56
CA THR A 81 9.55 9.78 3.18
C THR A 81 8.16 9.30 2.73
N GLY A 82 7.39 10.17 2.06
CA GLY A 82 6.02 9.88 1.63
C GLY A 82 5.02 9.73 2.79
N SER A 83 5.30 10.31 3.96
CA SER A 83 4.49 10.06 5.16
C SER A 83 3.43 11.13 5.42
N LYS A 84 3.54 12.30 4.80
CA LYS A 84 2.66 13.46 5.02
C LYS A 84 2.67 14.43 3.83
N GLY A 85 1.92 15.53 3.94
CA GLY A 85 1.91 16.61 2.95
C GLY A 85 1.33 16.19 1.60
N TRP A 86 0.46 15.18 1.59
CA TRP A 86 -0.14 14.66 0.37
C TRP A 86 -1.20 15.62 -0.18
N GLU A 87 -1.18 15.88 -1.47
CA GLU A 87 -2.18 16.67 -2.16
C GLU A 87 -2.73 15.90 -3.35
N GLU A 88 -4.06 15.83 -3.47
CA GLU A 88 -4.72 15.32 -4.67
C GLU A 88 -4.46 16.27 -5.84
N VAL A 89 -3.99 15.73 -6.97
CA VAL A 89 -3.65 16.52 -8.16
C VAL A 89 -4.57 16.22 -9.34
N PHE A 90 -5.44 15.23 -9.21
CA PHE A 90 -6.40 14.86 -10.22
C PHE A 90 -7.67 14.33 -9.55
N PRO A 91 -8.87 14.71 -10.05
CA PRO A 91 -10.12 14.23 -9.46
C PRO A 91 -10.17 12.71 -9.42
N ILE A 92 -10.63 12.16 -8.29
CA ILE A 92 -10.87 10.72 -8.16
C ILE A 92 -11.76 10.22 -9.30
N TYR A 93 -11.40 9.08 -9.85
CA TYR A 93 -12.14 8.44 -10.93
C TYR A 93 -12.18 6.93 -10.74
N THR A 94 -13.24 6.32 -11.23
CA THR A 94 -13.38 4.87 -11.29
C THR A 94 -12.98 4.38 -12.67
N GLN A 95 -12.16 3.34 -12.70
CA GLN A 95 -11.96 2.48 -13.87
C GLN A 95 -12.84 1.24 -13.76
N SER A 96 -13.52 0.86 -14.85
CA SER A 96 -14.17 -0.42 -15.01
C SER A 96 -13.60 -1.17 -16.22
N GLY A 97 -13.25 -2.43 -16.02
CA GLY A 97 -12.53 -3.27 -16.98
C GLY A 97 -11.05 -3.41 -16.62
N LEU A 98 -10.53 -4.60 -16.88
CA LEU A 98 -9.12 -4.95 -16.66
C LEU A 98 -8.22 -4.30 -17.72
N GLY A 99 -6.92 -4.30 -17.43
CA GLY A 99 -5.87 -3.96 -18.38
C GLY A 99 -5.41 -2.52 -18.30
N SER A 100 -4.82 -2.06 -19.40
CA SER A 100 -4.20 -0.74 -19.49
C SER A 100 -5.25 0.37 -19.43
N PHE A 101 -4.96 1.38 -18.62
CA PHE A 101 -5.72 2.61 -18.52
C PHE A 101 -4.75 3.78 -18.44
N CYS A 102 -5.09 4.90 -19.06
CA CYS A 102 -4.27 6.09 -19.02
C CYS A 102 -5.10 7.34 -18.75
N GLN A 103 -4.66 8.12 -17.77
CA GLN A 103 -5.12 9.48 -17.57
C GLN A 103 -4.14 10.46 -18.21
N PRO A 104 -4.48 11.09 -19.34
CA PRO A 104 -3.58 12.03 -19.98
C PRO A 104 -3.50 13.36 -19.21
N LYS A 105 -2.33 14.01 -19.30
CA LYS A 105 -2.11 15.40 -18.86
C LYS A 105 -2.55 15.69 -17.40
N VAL A 106 -2.18 14.83 -16.48
CA VAL A 106 -2.35 15.08 -15.04
C VAL A 106 -1.39 16.20 -14.62
N ALA A 107 -1.94 17.39 -14.41
CA ALA A 107 -1.17 18.58 -14.06
C ALA A 107 -0.86 18.64 -12.55
N ILE A 108 0.27 19.25 -12.21
CA ILE A 108 0.72 19.46 -10.83
C ILE A 108 0.70 20.95 -10.52
N PRO A 109 0.24 21.38 -9.32
CA PRO A 109 0.29 22.78 -8.93
C PRO A 109 1.70 23.39 -9.03
N SER A 110 1.80 24.62 -9.54
CA SER A 110 3.10 25.29 -9.78
C SER A 110 3.97 25.46 -8.54
N LYS A 111 3.39 25.38 -7.33
CA LYS A 111 4.14 25.39 -6.06
C LYS A 111 5.12 24.21 -5.91
N TYR A 112 5.00 23.17 -6.74
CA TYR A 112 5.90 22.04 -6.79
C TYR A 112 7.06 22.21 -7.76
N GLU A 113 7.01 23.18 -8.68
CA GLU A 113 8.03 23.40 -9.70
C GLU A 113 9.45 23.52 -9.10
N GLY A 114 10.41 22.82 -9.70
CA GLY A 114 11.80 22.78 -9.27
C GLY A 114 12.06 21.92 -8.02
N LYS A 115 11.03 21.35 -7.40
CA LYS A 115 11.17 20.48 -6.22
C LYS A 115 11.27 19.01 -6.63
N THR A 116 11.90 18.26 -5.76
CA THR A 116 11.94 16.81 -5.82
C THR A 116 10.85 16.26 -4.90
N GLY A 117 10.17 15.20 -5.31
CA GLY A 117 9.06 14.65 -4.55
C GLY A 117 8.59 13.29 -5.05
N ILE A 118 7.38 12.94 -4.66
CA ILE A 118 6.76 11.65 -4.93
C ILE A 118 5.42 11.87 -5.60
N VAL A 119 5.17 11.14 -6.68
CA VAL A 119 3.81 10.94 -7.22
C VAL A 119 3.35 9.56 -6.76
N SER A 120 2.25 9.50 -6.03
CA SER A 120 1.62 8.25 -5.59
C SER A 120 0.32 8.05 -6.35
N VAL A 121 0.16 6.84 -6.87
CA VAL A 121 -1.11 6.34 -7.40
C VAL A 121 -1.62 5.31 -6.40
N VAL A 122 -2.86 5.53 -5.95
CA VAL A 122 -3.55 4.62 -5.04
C VAL A 122 -4.74 4.03 -5.76
N SER A 123 -4.80 2.70 -5.79
CA SER A 123 -5.94 1.91 -6.26
C SER A 123 -6.80 1.54 -5.06
N ALA A 124 -8.11 1.68 -5.19
CA ALA A 124 -9.08 1.20 -4.21
C ALA A 124 -10.07 0.24 -4.89
N ALA A 125 -9.98 -1.03 -4.53
CA ALA A 125 -10.88 -2.08 -5.00
C ALA A 125 -11.53 -2.80 -3.80
N THR A 126 -12.28 -3.87 -4.06
CA THR A 126 -13.06 -4.59 -3.03
C THR A 126 -12.19 -5.32 -2.01
N ASP A 127 -10.94 -5.61 -2.37
CA ASP A 127 -9.92 -6.30 -1.60
C ASP A 127 -9.02 -5.36 -0.77
N GLY A 128 -9.02 -4.06 -1.07
CA GLY A 128 -8.34 -3.06 -0.25
C GLY A 128 -7.77 -1.88 -1.04
N PHE A 129 -6.73 -1.29 -0.46
CA PHE A 129 -5.95 -0.23 -1.07
C PHE A 129 -4.58 -0.75 -1.47
N LEU A 130 -4.13 -0.34 -2.65
CA LEU A 130 -2.83 -0.68 -3.18
C LEU A 130 -2.09 0.61 -3.57
N TYR A 131 -0.78 0.64 -3.35
CA TYR A 131 0.04 1.85 -3.42
C TYR A 131 1.26 1.62 -4.30
N GLN A 132 1.41 2.45 -5.33
CA GLN A 132 2.66 2.57 -6.08
C GLN A 132 3.09 4.03 -6.17
N CYS A 133 4.40 4.24 -6.21
CA CYS A 133 4.99 5.57 -6.19
C CYS A 133 6.09 5.71 -7.22
N ALA A 134 6.20 6.88 -7.82
CA ALA A 134 7.34 7.29 -8.63
C ALA A 134 8.07 8.43 -7.93
N LEU A 135 9.41 8.37 -7.96
CA LEU A 135 10.27 9.47 -7.50
C LEU A 135 10.46 10.44 -8.67
N VAL A 136 10.17 11.71 -8.43
CA VAL A 136 10.11 12.69 -9.51
C VAL A 136 10.87 13.97 -9.18
N LYS A 137 11.35 14.62 -10.24
CA LYS A 137 11.66 16.04 -10.25
C LYS A 137 10.54 16.77 -10.98
N PHE A 138 9.88 17.71 -10.29
CA PHE A 138 8.87 18.55 -10.93
C PHE A 138 9.55 19.63 -11.77
N VAL A 139 9.31 19.63 -13.07
CA VAL A 139 9.94 20.53 -14.05
C VAL A 139 8.89 21.37 -14.80
N PRO A 140 9.25 22.57 -15.28
CA PRO A 140 8.34 23.37 -16.11
C PRO A 140 8.03 22.68 -17.44
N GLY A 141 6.87 23.00 -18.02
CA GLY A 141 6.42 22.52 -19.32
C GLY A 141 5.28 21.51 -19.23
N THR A 142 5.01 20.82 -20.34
CA THR A 142 4.02 19.74 -20.44
C THR A 142 4.71 18.52 -21.04
N GLY A 143 4.47 17.35 -20.47
CA GLY A 143 5.05 16.10 -20.92
C GLY A 143 4.55 15.71 -22.30
N GLU A 144 5.38 14.96 -23.01
CA GLU A 144 4.97 14.31 -24.24
C GLU A 144 4.06 13.13 -23.93
N SER A 145 3.16 12.78 -24.86
CA SER A 145 2.31 11.62 -24.62
C SER A 145 3.14 10.35 -24.54
N PHE A 146 2.91 9.59 -23.49
CA PHE A 146 3.53 8.29 -23.32
C PHE A 146 3.01 7.37 -24.43
N GLY A 147 3.88 6.78 -25.24
CA GLY A 147 3.48 5.99 -26.42
C GLY A 147 2.59 4.77 -26.13
N LYS A 148 2.42 4.40 -24.84
CA LYS A 148 1.49 3.36 -24.36
C LYS A 148 0.33 3.93 -23.53
N CYS A 149 0.07 5.24 -23.61
CA CYS A 149 -1.09 5.89 -23.01
C CYS A 149 -2.33 5.53 -23.83
N SER A 150 -2.86 4.35 -23.59
CA SER A 150 -4.07 3.84 -24.25
C SER A 150 -4.95 3.14 -23.24
N ASN A 151 -6.26 3.33 -23.37
CA ASN A 151 -7.22 2.52 -22.66
C ASN A 151 -7.43 1.23 -23.46
N GLY A 152 -7.34 0.08 -22.79
CA GLY A 152 -7.71 -1.21 -23.37
C GLY A 152 -9.23 -1.29 -23.59
N SER A 153 -9.86 -2.34 -23.09
CA SER A 153 -11.33 -2.38 -22.97
C SER A 153 -11.86 -1.61 -21.76
N ALA A 154 -10.96 -1.01 -20.97
CA ALA A 154 -11.31 -0.28 -19.75
C ALA A 154 -12.00 1.05 -20.06
N THR A 155 -12.96 1.40 -19.21
CA THR A 155 -13.68 2.68 -19.23
C THR A 155 -13.40 3.43 -17.94
N GLY A 156 -13.43 4.76 -17.99
CA GLY A 156 -13.17 5.63 -16.86
C GLY A 156 -14.26 6.67 -16.69
N TYR A 157 -14.63 6.97 -15.45
CA TYR A 157 -15.55 8.06 -15.13
C TYR A 157 -15.22 8.67 -13.78
N PHE A 158 -15.40 9.99 -13.64
CA PHE A 158 -15.19 10.67 -12.37
C PHE A 158 -16.18 10.18 -11.32
N SER A 159 -15.68 10.00 -10.11
CA SER A 159 -16.45 9.50 -8.97
C SER A 159 -15.90 10.11 -7.69
N SER A 160 -16.63 9.94 -6.59
CA SER A 160 -16.16 10.31 -5.26
C SER A 160 -15.91 9.06 -4.45
N ASN A 161 -14.78 8.99 -3.75
CA ASN A 161 -14.49 7.92 -2.80
C ASN A 161 -13.95 8.54 -1.51
N ALA A 162 -14.79 8.58 -0.46
CA ALA A 162 -14.45 9.25 0.79
C ALA A 162 -13.22 8.65 1.49
N LYS A 163 -12.93 7.36 1.28
CA LYS A 163 -11.74 6.73 1.87
C LYS A 163 -10.47 7.19 1.16
N LEU A 164 -10.49 7.29 -0.17
CA LEU A 164 -9.39 7.89 -0.93
C LEU A 164 -9.21 9.37 -0.60
N SER A 165 -10.29 10.15 -0.50
CA SER A 165 -10.21 11.55 -0.09
C SER A 165 -9.69 11.76 1.34
N ALA A 166 -9.73 10.74 2.21
CA ALA A 166 -9.12 10.81 3.54
C ALA A 166 -7.59 10.60 3.51
N MET A 167 -7.04 10.17 2.37
CA MET A 167 -5.61 9.92 2.15
C MET A 167 -4.87 11.15 1.60
N VAL A 168 -5.35 12.36 1.89
CA VAL A 168 -4.63 13.60 1.58
C VAL A 168 -4.43 14.43 2.84
N GLY A 169 -3.49 15.36 2.79
CA GLY A 169 -3.02 16.14 3.94
C GLY A 169 -1.90 15.44 4.72
N ASP A 170 -1.74 15.86 5.97
CA ASP A 170 -0.60 15.46 6.82
C ASP A 170 -0.78 14.15 7.60
N SER A 171 -1.98 13.55 7.58
CA SER A 171 -2.30 12.31 8.33
C SER A 171 -2.71 11.15 7.41
N ALA A 172 -2.42 11.28 6.13
CA ALA A 172 -2.97 10.52 5.02
C ALA A 172 -2.59 9.01 4.97
N ASP A 173 -1.59 8.56 5.72
CA ASP A 173 -1.16 7.15 5.77
C ASP A 173 -1.32 6.52 7.16
N SER A 174 -2.24 7.04 7.99
CA SER A 174 -2.66 6.35 9.21
C SER A 174 -3.47 5.10 8.84
N THR A 175 -2.79 3.97 8.65
CA THR A 175 -3.39 2.70 8.26
C THR A 175 -4.55 2.33 9.21
N PRO A 176 -5.77 2.06 8.72
CA PRO A 176 -6.73 1.28 9.47
C PRO A 176 -6.17 -0.16 9.57
N ALA A 177 -5.97 -0.66 10.79
CA ALA A 177 -5.65 -2.07 11.02
C ALA A 177 -6.66 -2.99 10.29
N PRO A 178 -6.24 -4.20 9.86
CA PRO A 178 -7.19 -5.16 9.32
C PRO A 178 -8.29 -5.44 10.35
N ASN A 179 -9.51 -5.45 9.84
CA ASN A 179 -10.78 -5.61 10.53
C ASN A 179 -10.75 -6.76 11.56
N GLU A 180 -10.52 -6.48 12.85
CA GLU A 180 -10.88 -7.41 13.92
C GLU A 180 -12.39 -7.31 14.18
N THR A 181 -13.07 -8.45 14.01
CA THR A 181 -14.46 -8.73 14.35
C THR A 181 -14.87 -8.12 15.70
N PRO A 182 -16.08 -7.53 15.84
CA PRO A 182 -16.46 -6.84 17.06
C PRO A 182 -16.65 -7.83 18.23
N ALA A 183 -15.74 -7.81 19.19
CA ALA A 183 -15.93 -8.44 20.48
C ALA A 183 -17.01 -7.66 21.26
N SER A 184 -18.06 -8.38 21.64
CA SER A 184 -19.23 -7.86 22.32
C SER A 184 -18.88 -7.26 23.68
N THR A 185 -19.34 -6.02 23.90
CA THR A 185 -19.37 -5.35 25.20
C THR A 185 -20.20 -6.13 26.21
N SER A 186 -19.61 -6.46 27.36
CA SER A 186 -20.34 -6.67 28.60
C SER A 186 -19.58 -6.03 29.74
N ALA A 187 -20.13 -4.92 30.23
CA ALA A 187 -19.70 -4.24 31.43
C ALA A 187 -20.22 -5.00 32.66
N SER A 188 -19.41 -5.08 33.72
CA SER A 188 -19.90 -5.22 35.10
C SER A 188 -18.87 -4.64 36.07
N ALA A 189 -19.41 -3.95 37.08
CA ALA A 189 -18.81 -2.91 37.90
C ALA A 189 -18.06 -3.44 39.17
N PRO A 190 -17.54 -2.56 40.07
CA PRO A 190 -16.37 -2.78 40.92
C PRO A 190 -16.66 -3.05 42.41
N ALA A 191 -15.66 -3.51 43.18
CA ALA A 191 -15.48 -3.35 44.64
C ALA A 191 -14.13 -4.02 45.04
N GLN A 192 -13.37 -3.70 46.08
CA GLN A 192 -13.24 -2.59 47.04
C GLN A 192 -11.90 -2.82 47.79
N THR A 193 -11.18 -1.74 48.07
CA THR A 193 -10.28 -1.44 49.21
C THR A 193 -9.80 -2.55 50.17
N SER A 194 -8.49 -2.55 50.48
CA SER A 194 -8.00 -2.40 51.88
C SER A 194 -6.52 -1.99 51.95
N LYS A 195 -6.20 -1.22 52.99
CA LYS A 195 -4.95 -0.54 53.34
C LYS A 195 -4.00 -1.41 54.18
N SER A 196 -2.69 -1.18 54.05
CA SER A 196 -1.70 -1.01 55.14
C SER A 196 -0.32 -0.72 54.52
N SER A 197 0.28 0.47 54.66
CA SER A 197 1.10 0.96 55.78
C SER A 197 2.29 0.06 56.14
N GLY A 198 3.51 0.55 55.91
CA GLY A 198 4.73 -0.06 56.44
C GLY A 198 5.99 0.44 55.74
N SER A 199 6.78 1.21 56.48
CA SER A 199 7.95 1.99 56.07
C SER A 199 9.23 1.16 55.82
N ASP A 200 10.22 1.86 55.25
CA ASP A 200 11.66 1.82 55.56
C ASP A 200 12.65 1.01 54.70
N LYS A 201 13.60 1.80 54.15
CA LYS A 201 15.06 1.65 54.09
C LYS A 201 15.71 0.85 52.94
N ASP A 202 16.48 1.63 52.19
CA ASP A 202 17.91 1.48 51.83
C ASP A 202 18.42 0.24 51.07
N ASP A 203 19.19 0.61 50.05
CA ASP A 203 20.38 -0.04 49.50
C ASP A 203 20.28 -1.25 48.56
N SER A 204 20.64 -0.95 47.30
CA SER A 204 21.73 -1.58 46.55
C SER A 204 21.70 -3.11 46.35
N ALA A 205 21.36 -3.55 45.14
CA ALA A 205 22.14 -4.56 44.42
C ALA A 205 21.66 -4.79 42.98
N LEU A 206 22.63 -4.72 42.06
CA LEU A 206 22.58 -5.31 40.73
C LEU A 206 22.29 -6.83 40.82
N SER A 207 21.37 -7.32 40.00
CA SER A 207 21.31 -8.72 39.60
C SER A 207 20.75 -8.81 38.17
N LEU A 208 21.66 -8.93 37.20
CA LEU A 208 21.32 -9.45 35.88
C LEU A 208 21.10 -10.96 36.01
N GLN A 209 19.88 -11.41 35.71
CA GLN A 209 19.60 -12.84 35.56
C GLN A 209 18.95 -13.06 34.19
N ALA A 210 19.81 -13.48 33.25
CA ALA A 210 19.44 -13.93 31.92
C ALA A 210 18.66 -15.25 32.02
N TRP A 211 17.47 -15.29 31.42
CA TRP A 211 16.71 -16.51 31.21
C TRP A 211 16.85 -16.96 29.76
N GLY A 212 17.24 -18.23 29.61
CA GLY A 212 17.60 -18.85 28.35
C GLY A 212 16.40 -19.19 27.48
N PHE A 213 16.67 -19.21 26.17
CA PHE A 213 15.82 -19.86 25.17
C PHE A 213 16.53 -21.14 24.73
N MET A 214 15.90 -22.29 24.98
CA MET A 214 16.19 -23.55 24.31
C MET A 214 15.02 -23.94 23.40
N SER A 215 15.38 -24.70 22.37
CA SER A 215 14.54 -25.60 21.55
C SER A 215 13.96 -25.01 20.27
N SER A 216 14.76 -25.05 19.20
CA SER A 216 14.29 -25.14 17.81
C SER A 216 14.37 -26.60 17.37
N MET A 217 13.22 -27.25 17.19
CA MET A 217 13.11 -28.56 16.55
C MET A 217 13.04 -28.36 15.03
N VAL A 218 14.03 -28.89 14.33
CA VAL A 218 14.07 -29.02 12.86
C VAL A 218 13.31 -30.28 12.48
N THR A 219 12.23 -30.14 11.69
CA THR A 219 11.57 -31.29 11.05
C THR A 219 11.65 -31.11 9.54
N VAL A 220 12.57 -31.87 8.92
CA VAL A 220 12.67 -32.05 7.47
C VAL A 220 11.68 -33.14 7.08
N ALA A 221 10.67 -32.80 6.26
CA ALA A 221 9.81 -33.78 5.62
C ALA A 221 10.03 -33.72 4.10
N ALA A 222 10.78 -34.69 3.58
CA ALA A 222 10.91 -34.95 2.16
C ALA A 222 9.74 -35.83 1.69
N MET A 223 9.00 -35.39 0.67
CA MET A 223 8.09 -36.27 -0.07
C MET A 223 8.68 -36.56 -1.46
N VAL A 224 8.98 -37.83 -1.67
CA VAL A 224 9.39 -38.44 -2.94
C VAL A 224 8.12 -38.72 -3.74
N ALA A 225 7.93 -38.02 -4.86
CA ALA A 225 6.92 -38.36 -5.86
C ALA A 225 7.57 -39.28 -6.90
N ALA A 226 7.24 -40.58 -6.83
CA ALA A 226 7.51 -41.52 -7.91
C ALA A 226 6.31 -41.51 -8.87
N GLY A 227 6.53 -40.95 -10.06
CA GLY A 227 5.62 -41.01 -11.19
C GLY A 227 6.18 -41.92 -12.29
N GLY A 228 5.31 -42.75 -12.86
CA GLY A 228 5.57 -43.66 -13.99
C GLY A 228 4.80 -44.98 -13.76
N ALA A 229 4.09 -45.58 -14.71
CA ALA A 229 3.96 -45.35 -16.14
C ALA A 229 2.79 -46.24 -16.67
N PHE A 230 2.19 -45.82 -17.79
CA PHE A 230 1.78 -46.62 -18.96
C PHE A 230 0.59 -47.63 -18.95
N LEU A 231 -0.26 -47.46 -19.99
CA LEU A 231 -0.94 -48.41 -20.90
C LEU A 231 -1.65 -49.63 -20.26
N VAL A 232 -2.94 -49.89 -20.52
CA VAL A 232 -3.65 -50.18 -21.79
C VAL A 232 -5.13 -49.83 -21.64
#